data_AF-A0A7S2B989-F1
#
_entry.id   AF-A0A7S2B989-F1
#
_cell.length_a   1.000
_cell.length_b   1.000
_cell.length_c   1.000
_cell.angle_alpha   90.00
_cell.angle_beta   90.00
_cell.angle_gamma   90.00
#
_symmetry.space_group_name_H-M   'P 1'
#
loop_
_entity.id
_entity.type
_entity.pdbx_description
1 polymer ?
#
loop_
_entity_poly.entity_id
_entity_poly.type
_entity_poly.pdbx_seq_one_letter_code
_entity_poly.pdbx_strand_id
1 'polypeptide(L)'
;MALRNLPTVQRTLLAKAADAVKPKGGRLVYATCSVFAEENEDVVTWFETLPGHSDKWEPWPFTDDGAVCSTKRTGEFSLDGGAAGAVPVTGGDAANHLLPGHWRKILPHVHGADGFFIGRWKRR
;
A
#
# COMPACT_ATOMS: atom_id res chain seq x y z
N MET A 1 -23.84 -6.11 -14.90
CA MET A 1 -23.54 -4.66 -14.86
C MET A 1 -22.18 -4.51 -14.18
N ALA A 2 -21.09 -4.57 -14.96
CA ALA A 2 -19.73 -4.52 -14.43
C ALA A 2 -19.21 -3.09 -14.52
N LEU A 3 -18.74 -2.50 -13.41
CA LEU A 3 -18.10 -1.19 -13.42
C LEU A 3 -16.74 -1.27 -14.13
N ARG A 4 -16.73 -1.37 -15.46
CA ARG A 4 -15.54 -1.45 -16.31
C ARG A 4 -14.62 -0.21 -16.29
N ASN A 5 -14.87 0.75 -15.40
CA ASN A 5 -14.16 2.03 -15.33
C ASN A 5 -13.58 2.32 -13.93
N LEU A 6 -13.53 1.32 -13.03
CA LEU A 6 -13.03 1.50 -11.67
C LEU A 6 -11.56 1.95 -11.62
N PRO A 7 -10.61 1.38 -12.39
CA PRO A 7 -9.23 1.86 -12.38
C PRO A 7 -9.09 3.34 -12.72
N THR A 8 -9.85 3.83 -13.69
CA THR A 8 -9.85 5.26 -14.07
C THR A 8 -10.34 6.15 -12.93
N VAL A 9 -11.39 5.72 -12.23
CA VAL A 9 -11.92 6.44 -11.06
C VAL A 9 -10.91 6.40 -9.91
N GLN A 10 -10.30 5.25 -9.63
CA GLN A 10 -9.27 5.08 -8.60
C GLN A 10 -8.07 6.01 -8.86
N ARG A 11 -7.57 6.07 -10.09
CA ARG A 11 -6.51 6.99 -10.51
C ARG A 11 -6.88 8.46 -10.27
N THR A 12 -8.09 8.84 -10.65
CA THR A 12 -8.60 10.21 -10.44
C THR A 12 -8.68 10.57 -8.96
N LEU A 13 -9.18 9.66 -8.13
CA LEU A 13 -9.26 9.85 -6.69
C LEU A 13 -7.88 9.94 -6.04
N LEU A 14 -6.95 9.08 -6.45
CA LEU A 14 -5.58 9.07 -5.95
C LEU A 14 -4.86 10.39 -6.24
N ALA A 15 -4.96 10.92 -7.47
CA ALA A 15 -4.37 12.22 -7.81
C ALA A 15 -4.96 13.36 -6.98
N LYS A 16 -6.28 13.41 -6.82
CA LYS A 16 -6.94 14.43 -5.98
C LYS A 16 -6.55 14.32 -4.51
N ALA A 17 -6.44 13.10 -3.98
CA ALA A 17 -5.98 12.87 -2.62
C ALA A 17 -4.53 13.34 -2.44
N ALA A 18 -3.67 13.07 -3.43
CA ALA A 18 -2.27 13.49 -3.43
C ALA A 18 -2.11 15.02 -3.31
N ASP A 19 -2.96 15.79 -3.98
CA ASP A 19 -2.94 17.27 -3.89
C ASP A 19 -3.26 17.80 -2.48
N ALA A 20 -4.08 17.07 -1.72
CA ALA A 20 -4.50 17.44 -0.38
C ALA A 20 -3.48 17.07 0.73
N VAL A 21 -2.45 16.28 0.43
CA VAL A 21 -1.45 15.85 1.42
C VAL A 21 -0.56 17.02 1.83
N LYS A 22 -0.18 17.15 3.09
CA LYS A 22 0.73 18.22 3.54
C LYS A 22 2.12 18.12 2.87
N PRO A 23 2.68 19.21 2.29
CA PRO A 23 4.08 19.23 1.83
C PRO A 23 5.07 19.00 2.98
N LYS A 24 6.24 18.40 2.71
CA LYS A 24 7.31 18.16 3.69
C LYS A 24 6.86 17.31 4.87
N GLY A 25 6.63 16.02 4.61
CA GLY A 25 6.35 15.01 5.64
C GLY A 25 4.91 14.47 5.67
N GLY A 26 4.06 14.87 4.72
CA GLY A 26 2.76 14.23 4.54
C GLY A 26 2.90 12.79 4.03
N ARG A 27 1.88 11.96 4.30
CA ARG A 27 1.88 10.53 3.91
C ARG A 27 0.64 10.26 3.08
N LEU A 28 0.81 9.55 1.98
CA LEU A 28 -0.26 9.10 1.10
C LEU A 28 -0.32 7.58 1.12
N VAL A 29 -1.52 7.04 1.27
CA VAL A 29 -1.79 5.60 1.23
C VAL A 29 -2.92 5.35 0.23
N TYR A 30 -2.68 4.42 -0.68
CA TYR A 30 -3.66 3.87 -1.60
C TYR A 30 -3.96 2.43 -1.18
N ALA A 31 -5.24 2.05 -1.08
CA ALA A 31 -5.62 0.70 -0.71
C ALA A 31 -6.89 0.24 -1.44
N THR A 32 -6.94 -1.05 -1.76
CA THR A 32 -8.10 -1.71 -2.36
C THR A 32 -8.34 -3.06 -1.69
N CYS A 33 -9.57 -3.58 -1.80
CA CYS A 33 -9.93 -4.96 -1.44
C CYS A 33 -10.03 -5.86 -2.70
N SER A 34 -9.16 -5.63 -3.68
CA SER A 34 -9.14 -6.36 -4.95
C SER A 34 -7.82 -7.08 -5.15
N VAL A 35 -7.85 -8.18 -5.90
CA VAL A 35 -6.67 -8.95 -6.31
C VAL A 35 -6.18 -8.60 -7.71
N PHE A 36 -6.96 -7.85 -8.49
CA PHE A 36 -6.68 -7.52 -9.89
C PHE A 36 -5.54 -6.51 -10.02
N ALA A 37 -4.65 -6.73 -11.00
CA ALA A 37 -3.46 -5.89 -11.19
C ALA A 37 -3.83 -4.48 -11.68
N GLU A 38 -4.90 -4.39 -12.47
CA GLU A 38 -5.44 -3.16 -13.05
C GLU A 38 -5.87 -2.13 -11.99
N GLU A 39 -6.28 -2.62 -10.82
CA GLU A 39 -6.69 -1.81 -9.66
C GLU A 39 -5.54 -1.58 -8.67
N ASN A 40 -4.41 -2.27 -8.85
CA ASN A 40 -3.33 -2.39 -7.88
C ASN A 40 -2.01 -1.87 -8.46
N GLU A 41 -1.15 -2.76 -8.94
CA GLU A 41 0.17 -2.41 -9.48
C GLU A 41 0.09 -1.42 -10.64
N ASP A 42 -0.93 -1.51 -11.49
CA ASP A 42 -1.09 -0.59 -12.61
C ASP A 42 -1.45 0.82 -12.15
N VAL A 43 -2.17 0.97 -11.03
CA VAL A 43 -2.50 2.27 -10.44
C VAL A 43 -1.26 2.87 -9.76
N VAL A 44 -0.48 2.05 -9.05
CA VAL A 44 0.83 2.45 -8.47
C VAL A 44 1.76 2.93 -9.58
N THR A 45 1.99 2.09 -10.60
CA THR A 45 2.87 2.41 -11.73
C THR A 45 2.40 3.66 -12.46
N TRP A 46 1.09 3.79 -12.70
CA TRP A 46 0.53 5.00 -13.27
C TRP A 46 0.83 6.25 -12.43
N PHE A 47 0.67 6.18 -11.11
CA PHE A 47 0.92 7.32 -10.23
C PHE A 47 2.40 7.72 -10.23
N GLU A 48 3.29 6.73 -10.24
CA GLU A 48 4.74 6.95 -10.24
C GLU A 48 5.28 7.50 -11.57
N THR A 49 4.59 7.23 -12.68
CA THR A 49 4.93 7.75 -14.00
C THR A 49 4.38 9.15 -14.28
N LEU A 50 3.60 9.73 -13.36
CA LEU A 50 3.07 11.09 -13.53
C LEU A 50 4.19 12.14 -13.57
N PRO A 51 4.07 13.18 -14.41
CA PRO A 51 5.04 14.27 -14.45
C PRO A 51 5.23 14.94 -13.10
N GLY A 52 6.48 15.10 -12.68
CA GLY A 52 6.84 15.70 -11.38
C GLY A 52 6.53 14.82 -10.16
N HIS A 53 6.24 13.53 -10.35
CA HIS A 53 6.06 12.59 -9.24
C HIS A 53 7.32 12.49 -8.39
N SER A 54 8.49 12.25 -9.00
CA SER A 54 9.78 12.09 -8.31
C SER A 54 10.18 13.30 -7.45
N ASP A 55 9.73 14.50 -7.84
CA ASP A 55 10.02 15.75 -7.15
C ASP A 55 9.14 15.95 -5.92
N LYS A 56 7.94 15.37 -5.93
CA LYS A 56 6.93 15.53 -4.86
C LYS A 56 6.86 14.33 -3.92
N TRP A 57 7.18 13.14 -4.41
CA TRP A 57 6.90 11.88 -3.74
C TRP A 57 8.13 11.00 -3.68
N GLU A 58 8.25 10.29 -2.56
CA GLU A 58 9.21 9.21 -2.39
C GLU A 58 8.48 7.93 -1.95
N PRO A 59 8.85 6.77 -2.50
CA PRO A 59 8.39 5.47 -2.02
C PRO A 59 8.67 5.33 -0.52
N TRP A 60 7.65 4.96 0.26
CA TRP A 60 7.83 4.69 1.69
C TRP A 60 7.84 3.18 1.93
N PRO A 61 9.01 2.52 2.02
CA PRO A 61 9.09 1.06 2.12
C PRO A 61 8.53 0.58 3.45
N PHE A 62 7.82 -0.55 3.46
CA PHE A 62 7.44 -1.25 4.68
C PHE A 62 8.69 -1.78 5.39
N THR A 63 8.95 -1.30 6.60
CA THR A 63 10.12 -1.63 7.42
C THR A 63 9.95 -2.93 8.20
N ASP A 64 8.71 -3.38 8.37
CA ASP A 64 8.38 -4.64 9.02
C ASP A 64 8.45 -5.79 8.01
N ASP A 65 8.84 -6.97 8.46
CA ASP A 65 9.04 -8.21 7.71
C ASP A 65 7.76 -8.83 7.09
N GLY A 66 6.66 -8.08 7.05
CA GLY A 66 5.36 -8.59 6.62
C GLY A 66 4.37 -8.84 7.75
N ALA A 67 4.64 -8.32 8.95
CA ALA A 67 3.64 -8.19 9.99
C ALA A 67 2.46 -7.33 9.51
N VAL A 68 1.40 -7.98 9.02
CA VAL A 68 0.10 -7.37 8.76
C VAL A 68 -0.66 -7.38 10.07
N CYS A 69 -0.82 -6.21 10.69
CA CYS A 69 -1.68 -6.01 11.85
C CYS A 69 -1.28 -6.84 13.09
N SER A 70 -0.33 -6.35 13.90
CA SER A 70 -0.17 -6.90 15.26
C SER A 70 -1.42 -6.53 16.07
N THR A 71 -2.06 -7.53 16.67
CA THR A 71 -3.31 -7.43 17.43
C THR A 71 -3.17 -6.68 18.76
N LYS A 72 -2.25 -5.73 18.89
CA LYS A 72 -2.23 -4.83 20.06
C LYS A 72 -3.30 -3.77 19.89
N ARG A 73 -4.55 -4.15 20.20
CA ARG A 73 -5.63 -3.25 20.59
C ARG A 73 -5.26 -2.59 21.91
N THR A 74 -4.28 -1.70 21.88
CA THR A 74 -3.97 -0.77 22.97
C THR A 74 -3.66 0.58 22.34
N GLY A 75 -4.71 1.32 22.02
CA GLY A 75 -4.79 2.79 22.17
C GLY A 75 -3.76 3.72 21.53
N GLU A 76 -2.79 3.26 20.75
CA GLU A 76 -1.75 4.15 20.21
C GLU A 76 -1.39 3.74 18.77
N PHE A 77 -1.97 4.47 17.81
CA PHE A 77 -1.59 4.38 16.40
C PHE A 77 -0.24 5.08 16.24
N SER A 78 0.84 4.36 16.54
CA SER A 78 2.18 4.89 16.34
C SER A 78 2.52 4.89 14.86
N LEU A 79 2.83 6.08 14.34
CA LEU A 79 3.30 6.30 12.98
C LEU A 79 4.75 5.82 12.77
N ASP A 80 5.41 5.41 13.84
CA ASP A 80 6.77 4.91 13.89
C ASP A 80 6.69 3.40 14.14
N GLY A 81 7.05 2.62 13.12
CA GLY A 81 7.00 1.15 13.11
C GLY A 81 7.92 0.54 14.16
N GLY A 82 7.41 0.45 15.39
CA GLY A 82 8.04 -0.24 16.50
C GLY A 82 7.77 -1.73 16.42
N ALA A 83 8.84 -2.50 16.17
CA ALA A 83 8.84 -3.95 16.15
C ALA A 83 8.29 -4.53 17.46
N ALA A 84 7.11 -5.17 17.39
CA ALA A 84 6.63 -6.03 18.46
C ALA A 84 5.77 -7.17 17.88
N GLY A 85 6.44 -8.31 17.65
CA GLY A 85 5.83 -9.63 17.48
C GLY A 85 5.35 -9.94 16.06
N ALA A 86 6.27 -10.31 15.19
CA ALA A 86 5.97 -10.88 13.87
C ALA A 86 5.43 -12.31 14.00
N VAL A 87 4.35 -12.64 13.28
CA VAL A 87 4.00 -14.03 12.98
C VAL A 87 4.76 -14.38 11.69
N PRO A 88 5.72 -15.31 11.71
CA PRO A 88 6.46 -15.65 10.50
C PRO A 88 5.53 -16.40 9.54
N VAL A 89 5.31 -15.84 8.35
CA VAL A 89 4.54 -16.49 7.30
C VAL A 89 5.45 -17.49 6.59
N THR A 90 5.52 -18.72 7.09
CA THR A 90 6.25 -19.82 6.45
C THR A 90 5.35 -20.52 5.43
N GLY A 91 5.57 -20.26 4.13
CA GLY A 91 4.98 -21.07 3.06
C GLY A 91 4.92 -20.40 1.70
N GLY A 92 5.76 -20.86 0.78
CA GLY A 92 5.23 -21.50 -0.43
C GLY A 92 5.16 -20.76 -1.76
N ASP A 93 5.17 -19.42 -1.82
CA ASP A 93 5.10 -18.65 -3.09
C ASP A 93 5.36 -17.14 -2.87
N ALA A 94 6.13 -16.85 -1.82
CA ALA A 94 6.30 -15.56 -1.16
C ALA A 94 7.22 -14.53 -1.84
N ALA A 95 7.61 -14.72 -3.11
CA ALA A 95 8.73 -13.98 -3.67
C ALA A 95 8.47 -12.49 -3.93
N ASN A 96 7.21 -12.04 -4.11
CA ASN A 96 6.89 -10.64 -4.41
C ASN A 96 6.00 -9.92 -3.38
N HIS A 97 5.31 -10.63 -2.48
CA HIS A 97 4.36 -10.01 -1.53
C HIS A 97 5.01 -9.56 -0.21
N LEU A 98 6.20 -10.06 0.07
CA LEU A 98 6.98 -9.77 1.28
C LEU A 98 8.27 -8.99 0.99
N LEU A 99 8.53 -8.62 -0.28
CA LEU A 99 9.70 -7.83 -0.62
C LEU A 99 9.65 -6.48 0.10
N PRO A 100 10.81 -5.91 0.48
CA PRO A 100 10.91 -4.54 0.97
C PRO A 100 10.56 -3.55 -0.16
N GLY A 101 9.27 -3.43 -0.43
CA GLY A 101 8.66 -2.50 -1.36
C GLY A 101 7.81 -1.46 -0.63
N HIS A 102 7.43 -0.41 -1.33
CA HIS A 102 6.49 0.60 -0.82
C HIS A 102 5.02 0.20 -1.03
N TRP A 103 4.77 -0.98 -1.60
CA TRP A 103 3.44 -1.57 -1.72
C TRP A 103 3.47 -3.06 -1.34
N ARG A 104 2.31 -3.60 -0.95
CA ARG A 104 2.11 -5.01 -0.57
C ARG A 104 0.76 -5.54 -1.00
N LYS A 105 0.69 -6.86 -1.19
CA LYS A 105 -0.56 -7.62 -1.34
C LYS A 105 -0.73 -8.55 -0.15
N ILE A 106 -1.93 -8.53 0.41
CA ILE A 106 -2.40 -9.47 1.40
C ILE A 106 -3.29 -10.44 0.65
N LEU A 107 -2.80 -11.66 0.48
CA LEU A 107 -3.51 -12.72 -0.23
C LEU A 107 -4.24 -13.64 0.74
N PRO A 108 -5.50 -14.04 0.45
CA PRO A 108 -6.27 -14.87 1.37
C PRO A 108 -5.64 -16.21 1.71
N HIS A 109 -5.08 -16.90 0.72
CA HIS A 109 -4.45 -18.22 0.91
C HIS A 109 -3.11 -18.15 1.65
N VAL A 110 -2.44 -17.00 1.65
CA VAL A 110 -1.16 -16.80 2.34
C VAL A 110 -1.36 -16.29 3.76
N HIS A 111 -2.29 -15.36 3.96
CA HIS A 111 -2.40 -14.59 5.20
C HIS A 111 -3.64 -14.91 6.04
N GLY A 112 -4.58 -15.73 5.55
CA GLY A 112 -5.82 -16.04 6.26
C GLY A 112 -6.73 -14.81 6.49
N ALA A 113 -6.56 -13.76 5.68
CA ALA A 113 -7.34 -12.52 5.70
C ALA A 113 -8.04 -12.31 4.34
N ASP A 114 -8.94 -11.34 4.24
CA ASP A 114 -9.48 -10.96 2.93
C ASP A 114 -8.38 -10.37 2.03
N GLY A 115 -8.61 -10.38 0.71
CA GLY A 115 -7.64 -9.89 -0.27
C GLY A 115 -7.52 -8.38 -0.22
N PHE A 116 -6.32 -7.86 0.09
CA PHE A 116 -6.06 -6.42 0.10
C PHE A 116 -4.78 -6.05 -0.64
N PHE A 117 -4.74 -4.82 -1.14
CA PHE A 117 -3.56 -4.18 -1.68
C PHE A 117 -3.32 -2.85 -0.98
N ILE A 118 -2.06 -2.52 -0.70
CA ILE A 118 -1.68 -1.24 -0.08
C ILE A 118 -0.43 -0.71 -0.78
N GLY A 119 -0.47 0.52 -1.29
CA GLY A 119 0.70 1.29 -1.75
C GLY A 119 0.85 2.59 -0.95
N ARG A 120 2.08 3.00 -0.61
CA ARG A 120 2.31 4.18 0.23
C ARG A 120 3.51 5.03 -0.20
N TRP A 121 3.36 6.34 -0.07
CA TRP A 121 4.38 7.33 -0.42
C TRP A 121 4.48 8.40 0.67
N LYS A 122 5.67 9.00 0.79
CA LYS A 122 5.89 10.21 1.58
C LYS A 122 5.97 11.41 0.63
N ARG A 123 5.34 12.51 1.03
CA ARG A 123 5.46 13.79 0.34
C ARG A 123 6.75 14.46 0.80
N ARG A 124 7.63 14.77 -0.16
CA ARG A 124 8.87 15.52 0.05
C ARG A 124 8.62 16.91 0.62
#